data_AF-A0A954W020-F1
#
_entry.id   AF-A0A954W020-F1
#
_cell.length_a   1.000
_cell.length_b   1.000
_cell.length_c   1.000
_cell.angle_alpha   90.00
_cell.angle_beta   90.00
_cell.angle_gamma   90.00
#
_symmetry.space_group_name_H-M   'P 1'
#
loop_
_entity.id
_entity.type
_entity.pdbx_description
1 polymer ?
#
loop_
_entity_poly.entity_id
_entity_poly.type
_entity_poly.pdbx_seq_one_letter_code
_entity_poly.pdbx_strand_id
1 'polypeptide(L)'
;MATVIVLLLLAIYSPQSFAADDIVLAEFETTYGDWQATGDAFGSKPATGTLDGQQEVTGFHGQGLVNTFLNKDASQGTLTSPPILIQRKFLSFL
;
A
#
# COMPACT_ATOMS: atom_id res chain seq x y z
N MET A 1 -49.34 4.05 22.25
CA MET A 1 -48.22 4.97 22.59
C MET A 1 -46.94 4.21 22.99
N ALA A 2 -47.00 3.14 23.79
CA ALA A 2 -45.82 2.32 24.13
C ALA A 2 -45.17 1.60 22.92
N THR A 3 -45.95 1.14 21.94
CA THR A 3 -45.46 0.42 20.74
C THR A 3 -44.58 1.29 19.83
N VAL A 4 -44.85 2.60 19.76
CA VAL A 4 -44.09 3.55 18.92
C VAL A 4 -42.71 3.83 19.52
N ILE A 5 -42.60 3.83 20.86
CA ILE A 5 -41.34 4.06 21.58
C ILE A 5 -40.38 2.86 21.43
N VAL A 6 -40.89 1.63 21.42
CA VAL A 6 -40.07 0.41 21.24
C VAL A 6 -39.48 0.32 19.83
N LEU A 7 -40.23 0.74 18.81
CA LEU A 7 -39.75 0.81 17.41
C LEU A 7 -38.66 1.88 17.22
N LEU A 8 -38.77 3.01 17.91
CA LEU A 8 -37.75 4.07 17.90
C LEU A 8 -36.46 3.65 18.61
N LEU A 9 -36.53 2.86 19.69
CA LEU A 9 -35.36 2.36 20.41
C LEU A 9 -34.56 1.30 19.62
N LEU A 10 -35.21 0.50 18.77
CA LEU A 10 -34.55 -0.50 17.92
C LEU A 10 -33.80 0.14 16.72
N ALA A 11 -34.27 1.27 16.20
CA ALA A 11 -33.64 1.96 15.06
C ALA A 11 -32.25 2.55 15.40
N ILE A 12 -31.98 2.83 16.67
CA ILE A 12 -30.73 3.43 17.15
C ILE A 12 -29.65 2.36 17.40
N TYR A 13 -30.03 1.08 17.47
CA TYR A 13 -29.13 -0.06 17.72
C TYR A 13 -28.69 -0.75 16.42
N SER A 14 -28.43 0.02 15.36
CA SER A 14 -27.81 -0.53 14.16
C SER A 14 -26.35 -0.84 14.47
N PRO A 15 -25.87 -2.10 14.36
CA PRO A 15 -24.45 -2.38 14.52
C PRO A 15 -23.71 -1.63 13.41
N GLN A 16 -22.83 -0.71 13.81
CA GLN A 16 -21.88 -0.11 12.89
C GLN A 16 -20.96 -1.23 12.41
N SER A 17 -21.11 -1.62 11.14
CA SER A 17 -20.17 -2.52 10.50
C SER A 17 -18.93 -1.72 10.13
N PHE A 18 -17.87 -1.85 10.91
CA PHE A 18 -16.55 -1.36 10.50
C PHE A 18 -15.97 -2.33 9.47
N ALA A 19 -15.42 -1.79 8.39
CA ALA A 19 -14.53 -2.59 7.55
C ALA A 19 -13.33 -3.04 8.39
N ALA A 20 -12.86 -4.27 8.19
CA ALA A 20 -11.62 -4.71 8.81
C ALA A 20 -10.45 -3.86 8.28
N ASP A 21 -9.41 -3.71 9.09
CA ASP A 21 -8.19 -3.02 8.69
C ASP A 21 -7.57 -3.65 7.41
N ASP A 22 -6.83 -2.82 6.68
CA ASP A 22 -6.09 -3.24 5.50
C ASP A 22 -4.97 -4.22 5.88
N ILE A 23 -4.74 -5.19 5.00
CA ILE A 23 -3.62 -6.13 5.13
C ILE A 23 -2.47 -5.59 4.30
N VAL A 24 -1.43 -5.12 4.99
CA VAL A 24 -0.20 -4.62 4.33
C VAL A 24 0.55 -5.79 3.69
N LEU A 25 0.78 -5.69 2.38
CA LEU A 25 1.54 -6.68 1.61
C LEU A 25 3.04 -6.36 1.52
N ALA A 26 3.37 -5.07 1.45
CA ALA A 26 4.73 -4.57 1.43
C ALA A 26 4.76 -3.09 1.84
N GLU A 27 5.67 -2.73 2.73
CA GLU A 27 5.82 -1.36 3.26
C GLU A 27 6.96 -0.58 2.57
N PHE A 28 8.01 -1.26 2.11
CA PHE A 28 9.19 -0.66 1.48
C PHE A 28 9.85 0.49 2.27
N GLU A 29 9.81 0.45 3.60
CA GLU A 29 10.36 1.54 4.45
C GLU A 29 11.89 1.56 4.48
N THR A 30 12.53 0.39 4.47
CA THR A 30 13.99 0.27 4.65
C THR A 30 14.65 -0.73 3.71
N THR A 31 13.93 -1.79 3.34
CA THR A 31 14.42 -2.86 2.46
C THR A 31 13.31 -3.34 1.53
N TYR A 32 13.66 -4.14 0.52
CA TYR A 32 12.67 -4.85 -0.30
C TYR A 32 12.17 -6.15 0.36
N GLY A 33 12.66 -6.49 1.56
CA GLY A 33 12.35 -7.75 2.23
C GLY A 33 12.70 -8.95 1.36
N ASP A 34 11.75 -9.87 1.21
CA ASP A 34 11.90 -11.08 0.39
C ASP A 34 11.61 -10.86 -1.10
N TRP A 35 11.37 -9.61 -1.53
CA TRP A 35 11.17 -9.33 -2.95
C TRP A 35 12.50 -9.44 -3.71
N GLN A 36 12.46 -10.14 -4.84
CA GLN A 36 13.63 -10.36 -5.67
C GLN A 36 13.71 -9.32 -6.78
N ALA A 37 14.74 -8.47 -6.73
CA ALA A 37 15.08 -7.57 -7.81
C ALA A 37 15.92 -8.28 -8.89
N THR A 38 15.69 -7.95 -10.15
CA THR A 38 16.55 -8.31 -11.28
C THR A 38 16.83 -7.06 -12.12
N GLY A 39 17.89 -7.11 -12.93
CA GLY A 39 18.31 -5.98 -13.76
C GLY A 39 18.90 -4.82 -12.94
N ASP A 40 18.80 -3.61 -13.47
CA ASP A 40 19.47 -2.40 -12.96
C ASP A 40 18.51 -1.22 -12.70
N ALA A 41 17.20 -1.47 -12.74
CA ALA A 41 16.16 -0.47 -12.50
C ALA A 41 15.97 -0.12 -11.02
N PHE A 42 16.37 -0.98 -10.09
CA PHE A 42 16.12 -0.79 -8.65
C PHE A 42 17.43 -0.50 -7.91
N GLY A 43 17.36 0.33 -6.87
CA GLY A 43 18.48 0.56 -5.96
C GLY A 43 18.77 -0.66 -5.08
N SER A 44 19.71 -0.53 -4.15
CA SER A 44 19.96 -1.56 -3.13
C SER A 44 18.91 -1.56 -2.00
N LYS A 45 18.11 -0.50 -1.91
CA LYS A 45 17.01 -0.30 -0.97
C LYS A 45 15.98 0.67 -1.57
N PRO A 46 14.75 0.73 -1.03
CA PRO A 46 13.75 1.72 -1.40
C PRO A 46 14.30 3.15 -1.37
N ALA A 47 13.83 3.98 -2.30
CA ALA A 47 14.16 5.41 -2.30
C ALA A 47 13.42 6.09 -1.16
N THR A 48 14.00 7.13 -0.57
CA THR A 48 13.36 7.90 0.52
C THR A 48 12.73 9.20 0.04
N GLY A 49 12.39 9.28 -1.25
CA GLY A 49 11.86 10.46 -1.92
C GLY A 49 12.36 10.60 -3.36
N THR A 50 12.46 11.85 -3.81
CA THR A 50 12.92 12.25 -5.15
C THR A 50 14.38 11.86 -5.39
N LEU A 51 14.67 11.27 -6.55
CA LEU A 51 16.04 10.98 -7.01
C LEU A 51 16.61 12.11 -7.88
N ASP A 52 17.94 12.18 -8.02
CA ASP A 52 18.62 13.23 -8.77
C ASP A 52 18.15 13.29 -10.23
N GLY A 53 17.68 14.47 -10.65
CA GLY A 53 17.16 14.72 -12.00
C GLY A 53 15.73 14.24 -12.22
N GLN A 54 15.05 13.73 -11.18
CA GLN A 54 13.63 13.42 -11.20
C GLN A 54 12.80 14.68 -10.89
N GLN A 55 11.57 14.74 -11.40
CA GLN A 55 10.58 15.67 -10.86
C GLN A 55 10.24 15.30 -9.40
N GLU A 56 9.74 16.27 -8.64
CA GLU A 56 9.38 16.05 -7.24
C GLU A 56 8.39 14.89 -7.08
N VAL A 57 8.73 13.96 -6.17
CA VAL A 57 7.90 12.80 -5.84
C VAL A 57 7.25 13.01 -4.47
N THR A 58 5.93 13.11 -4.46
CA THR A 58 5.10 13.32 -3.25
C THR A 58 3.89 12.38 -3.27
N GLY A 59 3.23 12.23 -2.12
CA GLY A 59 1.97 11.49 -2.01
C GLY A 59 2.13 9.99 -1.70
N PHE A 60 3.35 9.48 -1.62
CA PHE A 60 3.61 8.14 -1.10
C PHE A 60 3.48 8.12 0.42
N HIS A 61 3.12 6.95 0.97
CA HIS A 61 3.00 6.73 2.40
C HIS A 61 4.34 6.31 3.00
N GLY A 62 4.61 6.70 4.25
CA GLY A 62 5.82 6.30 4.96
C GLY A 62 7.08 7.06 4.54
N GLN A 63 8.24 6.44 4.72
CA GLN A 63 9.56 7.03 4.44
C GLN A 63 10.25 6.41 3.23
N GLY A 64 9.68 5.36 2.66
CA GLY A 64 10.29 4.63 1.55
C GLY A 64 9.29 4.32 0.43
N LEU A 65 9.82 4.25 -0.80
CA LEU A 65 9.06 3.85 -1.98
C LEU A 65 9.92 3.04 -2.96
N VAL A 66 9.27 2.15 -3.70
CA VAL A 66 9.89 1.54 -4.89
C VAL A 66 9.94 2.59 -5.99
N ASN A 67 11.15 2.90 -6.46
CA ASN A 67 11.37 3.91 -7.50
C ASN A 67 12.40 3.40 -8.50
N THR A 68 12.07 3.46 -9.79
CA THR A 68 12.91 2.95 -10.88
C THR A 68 13.65 4.05 -11.65
N PHE A 69 13.61 5.30 -11.19
CA PHE A 69 14.26 6.43 -11.87
C PHE A 69 15.80 6.41 -11.71
N LEU A 70 16.36 5.53 -10.88
CA LEU A 70 17.78 5.50 -10.50
C LEU A 70 18.76 5.69 -11.67
N ASN A 71 18.51 5.02 -12.80
CA ASN A 71 19.33 5.09 -14.00
C ASN A 71 18.53 5.59 -15.22
N LYS A 72 17.47 6.35 -14.97
CA LYS A 72 16.57 6.95 -15.97
C LYS A 72 15.96 5.90 -16.92
N ASP A 73 15.66 6.30 -18.14
CA ASP A 73 14.89 5.51 -19.10
C ASP A 73 15.62 4.25 -19.62
N ALA A 74 16.94 4.15 -19.42
CA ALA A 74 17.73 3.04 -19.96
C ALA A 74 17.62 1.76 -19.12
N SER A 75 17.43 1.88 -17.81
CA SER A 75 17.42 0.73 -16.92
C SER A 75 16.15 -0.10 -17.01
N GLN A 76 16.30 -1.40 -16.82
CA GLN A 76 15.20 -2.37 -16.86
C GLN A 76 15.37 -3.40 -15.75
N GLY A 77 14.26 -4.02 -15.35
CA GLY A 77 14.29 -5.02 -14.29
C GLY A 77 12.91 -5.45 -13.84
N THR A 78 12.88 -6.45 -12.97
CA THR A 78 11.67 -6.88 -12.25
C THR A 78 11.89 -6.79 -10.75
N LEU A 79 10.87 -6.41 -10.01
CA LEU A 79 10.81 -6.60 -8.56
C LEU A 79 9.68 -7.61 -8.29
N THR A 80 10.07 -8.85 -8.00
CA THR A 80 9.14 -9.98 -7.89
C THR A 80 8.84 -10.27 -6.44
N SER A 81 7.56 -10.33 -6.07
CA SER A 81 7.15 -10.63 -4.70
C SER A 81 7.40 -12.11 -4.35
N PRO A 82 7.49 -12.45 -3.05
CA PRO A 82 7.20 -13.81 -2.61
C PRO A 82 5.74 -14.18 -2.96
N PRO A 83 5.35 -15.47 -2.85
CA PRO A 83 3.95 -15.87 -2.94
C PRO A 83 3.10 -15.14 -1.89
N ILE A 84 2.03 -14.49 -2.34
CA ILE A 84 1.11 -13.74 -1.47
C ILE A 84 -0.27 -14.43 -1.45
N LEU A 85 -0.82 -14.65 -0.26
CA LEU A 85 -2.20 -15.08 -0.11
C LEU A 85 -3.15 -13.89 -0.21
N ILE A 86 -4.00 -13.87 -1.24
CA ILE A 86 -5.02 -12.84 -1.41
C ILE A 86 -6.22 -13.13 -0.49
N GLN A 87 -6.36 -12.32 0.55
CA GLN A 87 -7.38 -12.49 1.59
C GLN A 87 -8.56 -11.50 1.46
N ARG A 88 -8.50 -10.60 0.48
CA ARG A 88 -9.49 -9.55 0.23
C ARG A 88 -9.81 -9.51 -1.26
N LYS A 89 -10.97 -8.92 -1.61
CA LYS A 89 -11.45 -8.85 -3.00
C LYS A 89 -10.68 -7.84 -3.84
N PHE A 90 -9.95 -6.92 -3.20
CA PHE A 90 -9.28 -5.80 -3.86
C PHE A 90 -7.87 -5.65 -3.33
N LEU A 91 -7.00 -5.17 -4.22
CA LEU A 91 -5.68 -4.65 -3.90
C LEU A 91 -5.73 -3.13 -4.08
N SER A 92 -5.14 -2.40 -3.15
CA SER A 92 -4.96 -0.96 -3.22
C SER A 92 -3.48 -0.64 -3.37
N PHE A 93 -3.20 0.43 -4.10
CA PHE A 93 -1.89 1.08 -4.16
C PHE A 93 -2.06 2.47 -3.52
N LEU A 94 -1.04 2.91 -2.80
CA LEU A 94 -0.97 4.24 -2.19
C LEU A 94 -0.31 5.23 -3.15
#